data_AF-A0AAN5CVJ4-F1
#
_entry.id   AF-A0AAN5CVJ4-F1
#
_cell.length_a   1.000
_cell.length_b   1.000
_cell.length_c   1.000
_cell.angle_alpha   90.00
_cell.angle_beta   90.00
_cell.angle_gamma   90.00
#
_symmetry.space_group_name_H-M   'P 1'
#
loop_
_entity.id
_entity.type
_entity.pdbx_description
1 polymer ?
#
loop_
_entity_poly.entity_id
_entity_poly.type
_entity_poly.pdbx_seq_one_letter_code
_entity_poly.pdbx_strand_id
1 'polypeptide(L)'
;MRLALPCYRTMRKELKEIVMPAVGVVFARRMAQAEATVRGANPAGVGVAVDGRYSHMGHTAPNGTVPFIDIHTNIIFNVKNMHKDMRGIEGISGRMEKEGVRIGLLELQAKQFTITSLVSDNDGKIKKMMEDHPRFSQIVHHCDFWHLVKGLNKVLRELAKRKECPNLEYWRRKIVDHCYAMHEKFPDDRNTGLEYMKSALAHVCDRHTHFEKIPFLKGISGCLHHDLSEESKSHKIDRKSNEFALLKHALLKPSFTKSFLRAAPKMNTSPCENFNSVLNLYASKTIARLVNKHIQPIY
;
A
#
# COMPACT_ATOMS: atom_id res chain seq x y z
N MET A 1 28.57 -43.50 12.58
CA MET A 1 28.28 -42.43 13.57
C MET A 1 26.85 -41.96 13.34
N ARG A 2 25.89 -42.37 14.18
CA ARG A 2 24.50 -41.88 14.07
C ARG A 2 24.42 -40.54 14.77
N LEU A 3 24.22 -39.45 14.02
CA LEU A 3 23.86 -38.15 14.59
C LEU A 3 22.55 -38.32 15.37
N ALA A 4 22.63 -38.38 16.68
CA ALA A 4 21.46 -38.39 17.56
C ALA A 4 20.81 -37.00 17.47
N LEU A 5 19.69 -36.90 16.75
CA LEU A 5 18.92 -35.66 16.72
C LEU A 5 18.30 -35.44 18.12
N PRO A 6 18.48 -34.26 18.72
CA PRO A 6 17.89 -33.97 20.03
C PRO A 6 16.37 -34.11 19.97
N CYS A 7 15.78 -34.60 21.06
CA CYS A 7 14.32 -34.68 21.15
C CYS A 7 13.70 -33.28 21.06
N TYR A 8 12.44 -33.21 20.62
CA TYR A 8 11.75 -31.95 20.37
C TYR A 8 11.80 -30.96 21.55
N ARG A 9 11.72 -31.47 22.78
CA ARG A 9 11.80 -30.66 24.00
C ARG A 9 13.17 -30.02 24.18
N THR A 10 14.24 -30.79 23.99
CA THR A 10 15.63 -30.30 24.05
C THR A 10 15.88 -29.26 22.95
N MET A 11 15.45 -29.55 21.72
CA MET A 11 15.55 -28.60 20.61
C MET A 11 14.82 -27.27 20.90
N ARG A 12 13.61 -27.32 21.47
CA ARG A 12 12.88 -26.10 21.89
C ARG A 12 13.61 -25.33 22.98
N LYS A 13 14.17 -26.03 23.96
CA LYS A 13 14.92 -25.41 25.07
C LYS A 13 16.14 -24.70 24.51
N GLU A 14 16.94 -25.36 23.67
CA GLU A 14 18.11 -24.77 23.02
C GLU A 14 17.74 -23.59 22.11
N LEU A 15 16.65 -23.71 21.34
CA LEU A 15 16.14 -22.60 20.55
C LEU A 15 15.84 -21.39 21.43
N LYS A 16 15.13 -21.59 22.55
CA LYS A 16 14.73 -20.51 23.46
C LYS A 16 15.91 -19.90 24.23
N GLU A 17 16.81 -20.72 24.74
CA GLU A 17 17.87 -20.30 25.68
C GLU A 17 19.15 -19.86 24.98
N ILE A 18 19.42 -20.36 23.76
CA ILE A 18 20.68 -20.12 23.06
C ILE A 18 20.43 -19.40 21.73
N VAL A 19 19.60 -19.99 20.86
CA VAL A 19 19.45 -19.50 19.48
C VAL A 19 18.74 -18.15 19.44
N MET A 20 17.58 -18.01 20.12
CA MET A 20 16.79 -16.78 20.08
C MET A 20 17.54 -15.58 20.69
N PRO A 21 18.25 -15.71 21.84
CA PRO A 21 19.10 -14.64 22.34
C PRO A 21 20.22 -14.26 21.36
N ALA A 22 20.93 -15.24 20.79
CA ALA A 22 22.00 -14.97 19.83
C ALA A 22 21.48 -14.26 18.56
N VAL A 23 20.34 -14.72 18.02
CA VAL A 23 19.64 -14.05 16.92
C VAL A 23 19.21 -12.64 17.32
N GLY A 24 18.70 -12.47 18.54
CA GLY A 24 18.30 -11.17 19.09
C GLY A 24 19.45 -10.17 19.15
N VAL A 25 20.64 -10.58 19.61
CA VAL A 25 21.85 -9.74 19.64
C VAL A 25 22.26 -9.32 18.23
N VAL A 26 22.33 -10.27 17.29
CA VAL A 26 22.69 -9.97 15.90
C VAL A 26 21.65 -9.04 15.27
N PHE A 27 20.36 -9.32 15.47
CA PHE A 27 19.26 -8.50 14.98
C PHE A 27 19.34 -7.08 15.52
N ALA A 28 19.46 -6.89 16.84
CA ALA A 28 19.56 -5.57 17.46
C ALA A 28 20.74 -4.77 16.90
N ARG A 29 21.91 -5.40 16.74
CA ARG A 29 23.08 -4.77 16.13
C ARG A 29 22.83 -4.36 14.68
N ARG A 30 22.20 -5.23 13.87
CA ARG A 30 21.87 -4.92 12.46
C ARG A 30 20.82 -3.82 12.36
N MET A 31 19.82 -3.80 13.23
CA MET A 31 18.82 -2.74 13.29
C MET A 31 19.43 -1.40 13.69
N ALA A 32 20.35 -1.38 14.67
CA ALA A 32 21.06 -0.16 15.03
C ALA A 32 21.92 0.39 13.87
N GLN A 33 22.57 -0.50 13.10
CA GLN A 33 23.29 -0.11 11.88
C GLN A 33 22.34 0.48 10.83
N ALA A 34 21.21 -0.18 10.58
CA ALA A 34 20.19 0.29 9.65
C ALA A 34 19.62 1.66 10.06
N GLU A 35 19.29 1.84 11.35
CA GLU A 35 18.84 3.12 11.91
C GLU A 35 19.88 4.24 11.70
N ALA A 36 21.16 3.95 11.92
CA ALA A 36 22.24 4.92 11.69
C ALA A 36 22.37 5.29 10.21
N THR A 37 22.31 4.31 9.30
CA THR A 37 22.36 4.56 7.85
C THR A 37 21.16 5.38 7.38
N VAL A 38 19.94 5.02 7.79
CA VAL A 38 18.73 5.77 7.43
C VAL A 38 18.78 7.19 7.97
N ARG A 39 19.26 7.39 9.21
CA ARG A 39 19.42 8.73 9.79
C ARG A 39 20.41 9.58 9.00
N GLY A 40 21.56 9.01 8.63
CA GLY A 40 22.57 9.71 7.83
C GLY A 40 22.10 10.08 6.43
N ALA A 41 21.30 9.22 5.78
CA ALA A 41 20.77 9.45 4.45
C ALA A 41 19.60 10.46 4.40
N ASN A 42 18.95 10.73 5.54
CA ASN A 42 17.71 11.51 5.61
C ASN A 42 17.80 12.66 6.64
N PRO A 43 18.66 13.68 6.42
CA PRO A 43 18.86 14.76 7.39
C PRO A 43 17.60 15.62 7.60
N ALA A 44 16.74 15.74 6.59
CA ALA A 44 15.47 16.49 6.67
C ALA A 44 14.30 15.67 7.24
N GLY A 45 14.54 14.41 7.62
CA GLY A 45 13.53 13.47 8.08
C GLY A 45 13.20 12.38 7.06
N VAL A 46 12.54 11.33 7.54
CA VAL A 46 12.40 10.04 6.84
C VAL A 46 10.98 9.87 6.32
N GLY A 47 10.86 9.49 5.04
CA GLY A 47 9.62 8.95 4.48
C GLY A 47 9.58 7.44 4.67
N VAL A 48 8.44 6.91 5.12
CA VAL A 48 8.34 5.52 5.54
C VAL A 48 7.28 4.77 4.75
N ALA A 49 7.62 3.60 4.23
CA ALA A 49 6.67 2.62 3.71
C ALA A 49 6.35 1.54 4.75
N VAL A 50 5.07 1.18 4.86
CA VAL A 50 4.57 0.10 5.73
C VAL A 50 3.55 -0.77 4.99
N ASP A 51 3.63 -2.09 5.17
CA ASP A 51 2.63 -3.06 4.70
C ASP A 51 2.68 -4.32 5.59
N GLY A 52 1.56 -4.62 6.24
CA GLY A 52 1.45 -5.69 7.22
C GLY A 52 1.40 -7.09 6.61
N ARG A 53 2.35 -7.94 7.00
CA ARG A 53 2.31 -9.38 6.70
C ARG A 53 1.59 -10.17 7.78
N TYR A 54 0.65 -11.03 7.39
CA TYR A 54 -0.08 -11.90 8.30
C TYR A 54 0.37 -13.37 8.18
N SER A 55 0.43 -14.06 9.32
CA SER A 55 0.84 -15.47 9.41
C SER A 55 -0.15 -16.45 8.75
N HIS A 56 -1.42 -16.06 8.55
CA HIS A 56 -2.46 -16.92 7.94
C HIS A 56 -3.37 -16.08 7.05
N MET A 57 -4.05 -16.72 6.09
CA MET A 57 -5.13 -16.10 5.33
C MET A 57 -6.42 -16.05 6.17
N GLY A 58 -7.20 -14.97 6.04
CA GLY A 58 -8.45 -14.78 6.76
C GLY A 58 -8.32 -13.95 8.06
N HIS A 59 -9.44 -13.69 8.71
CA HIS A 59 -9.53 -12.79 9.87
C HIS A 59 -9.08 -13.40 11.21
N THR A 60 -8.36 -14.52 11.21
CA THR A 60 -7.96 -15.27 12.41
C THR A 60 -6.45 -15.41 12.60
N ALA A 61 -5.65 -14.69 11.81
CA ALA A 61 -4.20 -14.74 11.91
C ALA A 61 -3.73 -14.34 13.33
N PRO A 62 -2.99 -15.21 14.05
CA PRO A 62 -2.50 -14.93 15.39
C PRO A 62 -1.36 -13.94 15.39
N ASN A 63 -0.51 -13.97 14.36
CA ASN A 63 0.69 -13.12 14.27
C ASN A 63 0.65 -12.26 13.01
N GLY A 64 1.14 -11.03 13.14
CA GLY A 64 1.43 -10.11 12.05
C GLY A 64 2.80 -9.48 12.20
N THR A 65 3.41 -9.06 11.10
CA THR A 65 4.69 -8.33 11.08
C THR A 65 4.51 -7.08 10.25
N VAL A 66 4.86 -5.92 10.80
CA VAL A 66 4.79 -4.62 10.14
C VAL A 66 6.21 -4.08 9.98
N PRO A 67 6.79 -4.10 8.76
CA PRO A 67 8.07 -3.46 8.49
C PRO A 67 7.91 -1.95 8.33
N PHE A 68 8.96 -1.22 8.68
CA PHE A 68 9.12 0.20 8.42
C PHE A 68 10.37 0.35 7.55
N ILE A 69 10.14 0.74 6.31
CA ILE A 69 11.18 0.84 5.29
C ILE A 69 11.33 2.30 4.90
N ASP A 70 12.55 2.81 4.93
CA ASP A 70 12.83 4.14 4.38
C ASP A 70 12.65 4.12 2.86
N ILE A 71 11.80 4.99 2.34
CA ILE A 71 11.51 5.06 0.91
C ILE A 71 12.72 5.49 0.07
N HIS A 72 13.71 6.16 0.66
CA HIS A 72 14.87 6.67 -0.06
C HIS A 72 15.95 5.60 -0.19
N THR A 73 16.32 4.96 0.93
CA THR A 73 17.39 3.94 0.97
C THR A 73 16.88 2.52 0.71
N ASN A 74 15.56 2.28 0.77
CA ASN A 74 14.95 0.95 0.80
C ASN A 74 15.43 0.06 1.95
N ILE A 75 15.97 0.66 3.02
CA ILE A 75 16.44 -0.07 4.20
C ILE A 75 15.30 -0.23 5.20
N ILE A 76 15.12 -1.47 5.67
CA ILE A 76 14.26 -1.76 6.82
C ILE A 76 14.99 -1.32 8.08
N PHE A 77 14.44 -0.33 8.78
CA PHE A 77 15.04 0.24 9.98
C PHE A 77 14.14 0.13 11.21
N ASN A 78 12.91 -0.35 11.05
CA ASN A 78 12.11 -0.83 12.17
C ASN A 78 11.20 -1.99 11.74
N VAL A 79 10.88 -2.88 12.68
CA VAL A 79 9.95 -4.00 12.48
C VAL A 79 9.11 -4.17 13.75
N LYS A 80 7.80 -4.30 13.60
CA LYS A 80 6.88 -4.65 14.69
C LYS A 80 6.29 -6.03 14.47
N ASN A 81 6.60 -6.94 15.39
CA ASN A 81 5.93 -8.23 15.48
C ASN A 81 4.73 -8.07 16.40
N MET A 82 3.55 -8.37 15.88
CA MET A 82 2.26 -8.20 16.53
C MET A 82 1.62 -9.56 16.76
N HIS A 83 0.98 -9.73 17.92
CA HIS A 83 0.14 -10.88 18.22
C HIS A 83 -1.28 -10.41 18.47
N LYS A 84 -2.29 -11.15 18.00
CA LYS A 84 -3.70 -10.74 18.08
C LYS A 84 -4.20 -10.44 19.50
N ASP A 85 -3.56 -11.06 20.50
CA ASP A 85 -3.92 -10.90 21.92
C ASP A 85 -3.19 -9.73 22.59
N MET A 86 -2.32 -9.00 21.86
CA MET A 86 -1.73 -7.77 22.37
C MET A 86 -2.80 -6.70 22.61
N ARG A 87 -2.57 -5.88 23.63
CA ARG A 87 -3.44 -4.75 23.99
C ARG A 87 -3.66 -3.84 22.77
N GLY A 88 -4.92 -3.44 22.54
CA GLY A 88 -5.33 -2.61 21.40
C GLY A 88 -5.74 -3.38 20.13
N ILE A 89 -5.50 -4.69 20.08
CA ILE A 89 -5.86 -5.55 18.93
C ILE A 89 -7.13 -6.38 19.21
N GLU A 90 -7.38 -6.72 20.48
CA GLU A 90 -8.64 -7.35 20.95
C GLU A 90 -8.98 -8.67 20.23
N GLY A 91 -7.96 -9.48 19.89
CA GLY A 91 -8.14 -10.74 19.19
C GLY A 91 -8.51 -10.60 17.70
N ILE A 92 -8.67 -9.37 17.20
CA ILE A 92 -9.07 -9.08 15.82
C ILE A 92 -7.82 -8.88 14.98
N SER A 93 -7.43 -9.93 14.24
CA SER A 93 -6.22 -9.92 13.41
C SER A 93 -6.11 -8.69 12.51
N GLY A 94 -7.19 -8.27 11.87
CA GLY A 94 -7.21 -7.09 10.99
C GLY A 94 -6.99 -5.73 11.68
N ARG A 95 -6.73 -5.71 13.00
CA ARG A 95 -6.25 -4.52 13.73
C ARG A 95 -4.74 -4.54 14.00
N MET A 96 -4.07 -5.68 13.79
CA MET A 96 -2.64 -5.85 14.08
C MET A 96 -1.77 -4.88 13.31
N GLU A 97 -2.05 -4.69 12.02
CA GLU A 97 -1.26 -3.76 11.20
C GLU A 97 -1.44 -2.32 11.66
N LYS A 98 -2.68 -1.84 11.83
CA LYS A 98 -2.95 -0.50 12.37
C LYS A 98 -2.21 -0.27 13.69
N GLU A 99 -2.30 -1.22 14.62
CA GLU A 99 -1.66 -1.10 15.93
C GLU A 99 -0.13 -1.20 15.83
N GLY A 100 0.40 -2.05 14.95
CA GLY A 100 1.83 -2.12 14.66
C GLY A 100 2.38 -0.83 14.07
N VAL A 101 1.65 -0.21 13.14
CA VAL A 101 1.99 1.13 12.61
C VAL A 101 1.99 2.16 13.75
N ARG A 102 0.96 2.16 14.61
CA ARG A 102 0.87 3.09 15.75
C ARG A 102 2.08 2.96 16.68
N ILE A 103 2.37 1.75 17.13
CA ILE A 103 3.47 1.49 18.08
C ILE A 103 4.82 1.82 17.43
N GLY A 104 5.04 1.41 16.19
CA GLY A 104 6.30 1.68 15.50
C GLY A 104 6.54 3.17 15.24
N LEU A 105 5.53 3.94 14.87
CA LEU A 105 5.66 5.40 14.73
C LEU A 105 6.02 6.07 16.07
N LEU A 106 5.36 5.68 17.17
CA LEU A 106 5.65 6.21 18.50
C LEU A 106 7.08 5.86 18.95
N GLU A 107 7.53 4.64 18.68
CA GLU A 107 8.89 4.20 18.99
C GLU A 107 9.92 5.00 18.18
N LEU A 108 9.69 5.20 16.88
CA LEU A 108 10.58 6.00 16.03
C LEU A 108 10.66 7.45 16.50
N GLN A 109 9.53 8.05 16.89
CA GLN A 109 9.53 9.38 17.50
C GLN A 109 10.30 9.40 18.84
N ALA A 110 10.16 8.38 19.68
CA ALA A 110 10.92 8.26 20.92
C ALA A 110 12.43 8.12 20.67
N LYS A 111 12.82 7.47 19.59
CA LYS A 111 14.20 7.40 19.06
C LYS A 111 14.62 8.67 18.30
N GLN A 112 13.86 9.77 18.39
CA GLN A 112 14.15 11.04 17.76
C GLN A 112 14.30 10.95 16.23
N PHE A 113 13.52 10.08 15.57
CA PHE A 113 13.34 10.16 14.13
C PHE A 113 12.24 11.17 13.81
N THR A 114 12.55 12.12 12.92
CA THR A 114 11.55 12.97 12.28
C THR A 114 10.95 12.21 11.11
N ILE A 115 9.71 11.72 11.26
CA ILE A 115 8.98 11.05 10.18
C ILE A 115 8.21 12.12 9.41
N THR A 116 8.54 12.34 8.15
CA THR A 116 7.91 13.39 7.31
C THR A 116 6.67 12.86 6.61
N SER A 117 6.68 11.58 6.26
CA SER A 117 5.62 10.96 5.49
C SER A 117 5.51 9.47 5.75
N LEU A 118 4.31 8.94 5.56
CA LEU A 118 4.00 7.53 5.64
C LEU A 118 3.27 7.13 4.36
N VAL A 119 3.68 6.04 3.72
CA VAL A 119 2.91 5.38 2.67
C VAL A 119 2.46 4.00 3.16
N SER A 120 1.17 3.73 3.01
CA SER A 120 0.56 2.43 3.31
C SER A 120 -0.42 2.06 2.20
N ASP A 121 -0.94 0.85 2.28
CA ASP A 121 -2.13 0.47 1.53
C ASP A 121 -3.30 1.41 1.81
N ASN A 122 -4.31 1.36 0.93
CA ASN A 122 -5.54 2.15 1.06
C ASN A 122 -6.49 1.62 2.15
N ASP A 123 -5.96 1.32 3.36
CA ASP A 123 -6.73 0.92 4.54
C ASP A 123 -7.28 2.16 5.27
N GLY A 124 -8.60 2.25 5.35
CA GLY A 124 -9.30 3.30 6.07
C GLY A 124 -8.97 3.36 7.56
N LYS A 125 -8.55 2.25 8.19
CA LYS A 125 -8.17 2.21 9.61
C LYS A 125 -6.87 2.96 9.89
N ILE A 126 -5.86 2.76 9.05
CA ILE A 126 -4.57 3.47 9.17
C ILE A 126 -4.83 4.94 8.87
N LYS A 127 -5.56 5.24 7.79
CA LYS A 127 -5.92 6.61 7.43
C LYS A 127 -6.57 7.35 8.61
N LYS A 128 -7.62 6.78 9.19
CA LYS A 128 -8.31 7.38 10.34
C LYS A 128 -7.38 7.58 11.53
N MET A 129 -6.53 6.61 11.83
CA MET A 129 -5.54 6.73 12.91
C MET A 129 -4.55 7.89 12.66
N MET A 130 -4.08 8.06 11.41
CA MET A 130 -3.18 9.16 11.06
C MET A 130 -3.87 10.53 11.18
N GLU A 131 -5.17 10.60 10.84
CA GLU A 131 -5.98 11.82 10.98
C GLU A 131 -6.30 12.16 12.45
N ASP A 132 -6.64 11.15 13.27
CA ASP A 132 -7.15 11.36 14.63
C ASP A 132 -6.05 11.47 15.70
N HIS A 133 -4.87 10.86 15.48
CA HIS A 133 -3.84 10.76 16.53
C HIS A 133 -2.99 12.05 16.63
N PRO A 134 -2.95 12.73 17.78
CA PRO A 134 -2.37 14.07 17.89
C PRO A 134 -0.88 14.12 17.54
N ARG A 135 -0.12 13.06 17.84
CA ARG A 135 1.31 12.95 17.52
C ARG A 135 1.62 12.68 16.04
N PHE A 136 0.62 12.35 15.22
CA PHE A 136 0.81 12.00 13.81
C PHE A 136 0.33 13.10 12.86
N SER A 137 -0.22 14.19 13.39
CA SER A 137 -0.75 15.34 12.64
C SER A 137 0.25 15.99 11.67
N GLN A 138 1.56 15.89 11.94
CA GLN A 138 2.63 16.43 11.09
C GLN A 138 3.14 15.44 10.04
N ILE A 139 2.67 14.19 10.05
CA ILE A 139 3.11 13.14 9.12
C ILE A 139 2.16 13.13 7.92
N VAL A 140 2.68 13.39 6.73
CA VAL A 140 1.87 13.32 5.51
C VAL A 140 1.58 11.85 5.17
N HIS A 141 0.29 11.46 5.18
CA HIS A 141 -0.10 10.08 4.88
C HIS A 141 -0.53 9.88 3.42
N HIS A 142 0.36 9.24 2.67
CA HIS A 142 0.13 8.80 1.30
C HIS A 142 -0.51 7.42 1.23
N CYS A 143 -1.24 7.16 0.15
CA CYS A 143 -1.70 5.81 -0.17
C CYS A 143 -0.90 5.24 -1.34
N ASP A 144 -0.67 3.93 -1.32
CA ASP A 144 -0.05 3.23 -2.43
C ASP A 144 -0.90 3.35 -3.72
N PHE A 145 -0.27 3.90 -4.76
CA PHE A 145 -0.87 4.09 -6.06
C PHE A 145 -1.18 2.77 -6.76
N TRP A 146 -0.33 1.75 -6.62
CA TRP A 146 -0.58 0.47 -7.28
C TRP A 146 -1.87 -0.18 -6.75
N HIS A 147 -2.08 -0.18 -5.43
CA HIS A 147 -3.33 -0.66 -4.83
C HIS A 147 -4.55 0.13 -5.29
N LEU A 148 -4.43 1.45 -5.51
CA LEU A 148 -5.50 2.27 -6.07
C LEU A 148 -5.86 1.81 -7.49
N VAL A 149 -4.88 1.67 -8.38
CA VAL A 149 -5.08 1.28 -9.78
C VAL A 149 -5.57 -0.16 -9.89
N LYS A 150 -5.05 -1.08 -9.08
CA LYS A 150 -5.52 -2.46 -8.96
C LYS A 150 -7.01 -2.51 -8.59
N GLY A 151 -7.43 -1.67 -7.64
CA GLY A 151 -8.84 -1.52 -7.27
C GLY A 151 -9.71 -1.03 -8.44
N LEU A 152 -9.26 0.01 -9.15
CA LEU A 152 -9.94 0.51 -10.35
C LEU A 152 -10.04 -0.55 -11.45
N ASN A 153 -8.94 -1.22 -11.78
CA ASN A 153 -8.92 -2.28 -12.81
C ASN A 153 -9.87 -3.43 -12.46
N LYS A 154 -9.97 -3.81 -11.17
CA LYS A 154 -10.95 -4.80 -10.73
C LYS A 154 -12.38 -4.33 -11.01
N VAL A 155 -12.72 -3.09 -10.69
CA VAL A 155 -14.04 -2.52 -10.99
C VAL A 155 -14.33 -2.52 -12.50
N LEU A 156 -13.38 -2.02 -13.30
CA LEU A 156 -13.53 -1.99 -14.76
C LEU A 156 -13.71 -3.39 -15.35
N ARG A 157 -12.96 -4.38 -14.88
CA ARG A 157 -13.08 -5.78 -15.31
C ARG A 157 -14.45 -6.38 -14.98
N GLU A 158 -15.02 -6.07 -13.82
CA GLU A 158 -16.37 -6.55 -13.48
C GLU A 158 -17.46 -5.82 -14.28
N LEU A 159 -17.27 -4.55 -14.61
CA LEU A 159 -18.19 -3.82 -15.50
C LEU A 159 -18.11 -4.35 -16.93
N ALA A 160 -16.91 -4.66 -17.44
CA ALA A 160 -16.69 -5.19 -18.79
C ALA A 160 -17.37 -6.54 -19.05
N LYS A 161 -17.73 -7.29 -18.00
CA LYS A 161 -18.51 -8.54 -18.13
C LYS A 161 -20.01 -8.31 -18.35
N ARG A 162 -20.51 -7.09 -18.13
CA ARG A 162 -21.93 -6.78 -18.24
C ARG A 162 -22.32 -6.58 -19.70
N LYS A 163 -23.47 -7.14 -20.10
CA LYS A 163 -24.01 -6.98 -21.46
C LYS A 163 -24.26 -5.51 -21.85
N GLU A 164 -24.60 -4.67 -20.86
CA GLU A 164 -24.80 -3.23 -21.03
C GLU A 164 -23.50 -2.42 -21.15
N CYS A 165 -22.33 -3.05 -21.10
CA CYS A 165 -21.01 -2.42 -21.22
C CYS A 165 -20.14 -3.07 -22.31
N PRO A 166 -20.57 -3.05 -23.59
CA PRO A 166 -19.92 -3.81 -24.66
C PRO A 166 -18.51 -3.33 -25.03
N ASN A 167 -18.14 -2.07 -24.71
CA ASN A 167 -16.87 -1.46 -25.10
C ASN A 167 -15.87 -1.37 -23.94
N LEU A 168 -16.28 -1.62 -22.69
CA LEU A 168 -15.40 -1.44 -21.54
C LEU A 168 -14.17 -2.35 -21.53
N GLU A 169 -14.23 -3.57 -22.09
CA GLU A 169 -13.02 -4.41 -22.15
C GLU A 169 -11.95 -3.79 -23.07
N TYR A 170 -12.36 -3.17 -24.17
CA TYR A 170 -11.46 -2.43 -25.07
C TYR A 170 -10.79 -1.23 -24.34
N TRP A 171 -11.58 -0.47 -23.57
CA TRP A 171 -11.09 0.71 -22.86
C TRP A 171 -10.35 0.43 -21.57
N ARG A 172 -10.54 -0.75 -20.95
CA ARG A 172 -10.03 -1.06 -19.61
C ARG A 172 -8.53 -0.81 -19.47
N ARG A 173 -7.73 -1.33 -20.40
CA ARG A 173 -6.27 -1.14 -20.39
C ARG A 173 -5.89 0.33 -20.57
N LYS A 174 -6.51 1.01 -21.55
CA LYS A 174 -6.26 2.44 -21.85
C LYS A 174 -6.56 3.34 -20.65
N ILE A 175 -7.65 3.08 -19.92
CA ILE A 175 -8.01 3.85 -18.71
C ILE A 175 -6.99 3.61 -17.59
N VAL A 176 -6.53 2.38 -17.42
CA VAL A 176 -5.49 2.04 -16.43
C VAL A 176 -4.17 2.73 -16.76
N ASP A 177 -3.74 2.66 -18.02
CA ASP A 177 -2.49 3.27 -18.46
C ASP A 177 -2.57 4.81 -18.41
N HIS A 178 -3.73 5.39 -18.75
CA HIS A 178 -3.99 6.82 -18.54
C HIS A 178 -3.88 7.23 -17.08
N CYS A 179 -4.33 6.36 -16.16
CA CYS A 179 -4.19 6.61 -14.72
C CYS A 179 -2.71 6.67 -14.30
N TYR A 180 -1.88 5.75 -14.77
CA TYR A 180 -0.43 5.79 -14.57
C TYR A 180 0.20 7.04 -15.18
N ALA A 181 -0.11 7.35 -16.44
CA ALA A 181 0.43 8.52 -17.13
C ALA A 181 0.11 9.82 -16.39
N MET A 182 -1.13 10.00 -15.90
CA MET A 182 -1.50 11.20 -15.13
C MET A 182 -0.88 11.20 -13.74
N HIS A 183 -0.64 10.04 -13.15
CA HIS A 183 0.07 9.95 -11.90
C HIS A 183 1.52 10.41 -12.03
N GLU A 184 2.23 9.92 -13.04
CA GLU A 184 3.63 10.26 -13.31
C GLU A 184 3.82 11.71 -13.79
N LYS A 185 2.92 12.20 -14.66
CA LYS A 185 3.03 13.55 -15.25
C LYS A 185 2.78 14.68 -14.25
N PHE A 186 2.02 14.41 -13.20
CA PHE A 186 1.61 15.42 -12.22
C PHE A 186 2.01 15.04 -10.78
N PRO A 187 3.32 14.96 -10.46
CA PRO A 187 3.76 14.56 -9.13
C PRO A 187 3.37 15.57 -8.05
N ASP A 188 3.49 16.87 -8.36
CA ASP A 188 3.30 17.95 -7.38
C ASP A 188 1.92 18.61 -7.49
N ASP A 189 1.27 18.60 -8.67
CA ASP A 189 -0.08 19.12 -8.88
C ASP A 189 -1.11 17.99 -9.06
N ARG A 190 -1.40 17.31 -7.95
CA ARG A 190 -2.34 16.18 -7.91
C ARG A 190 -3.76 16.57 -8.32
N ASN A 191 -4.16 17.82 -8.09
CA ASN A 191 -5.49 18.30 -8.47
C ASN A 191 -5.63 18.35 -9.99
N THR A 192 -4.68 18.98 -10.68
CA THR A 192 -4.67 18.98 -12.16
C THR A 192 -4.54 17.57 -12.72
N GLY A 193 -3.67 16.73 -12.14
CA GLY A 193 -3.58 15.32 -12.52
C GLY A 193 -4.89 14.54 -12.36
N LEU A 194 -5.69 14.85 -11.33
CA LEU A 194 -7.00 14.25 -11.13
C LEU A 194 -8.00 14.72 -12.20
N GLU A 195 -7.98 16.00 -12.56
CA GLU A 195 -8.86 16.52 -13.62
C GLU A 195 -8.54 15.88 -14.97
N TYR A 196 -7.27 15.70 -15.31
CA TYR A 196 -6.89 14.91 -16.49
C TYR A 196 -7.24 13.42 -16.35
N MET A 197 -7.15 12.82 -15.16
CA MET A 197 -7.63 11.43 -14.97
C MET A 197 -9.13 11.31 -15.27
N LYS A 198 -9.94 12.29 -14.81
CA LYS A 198 -11.38 12.36 -15.11
C LYS A 198 -11.65 12.59 -16.60
N SER A 199 -10.74 13.23 -17.33
CA SER A 199 -10.88 13.45 -18.78
C SER A 199 -10.89 12.15 -19.60
N ALA A 200 -10.51 11.00 -19.01
CA ALA A 200 -10.74 9.70 -19.64
C ALA A 200 -12.21 9.50 -20.06
N LEU A 201 -13.17 10.09 -19.34
CA LEU A 201 -14.59 10.09 -19.73
C LEU A 201 -14.86 10.88 -21.02
N ALA A 202 -14.07 11.92 -21.30
CA ALA A 202 -14.14 12.62 -22.58
C ALA A 202 -13.51 11.77 -23.70
N HIS A 203 -12.38 11.11 -23.43
CA HIS A 203 -11.67 10.28 -24.41
C HIS A 203 -12.51 9.10 -24.89
N VAL A 204 -13.22 8.39 -24.01
CA VAL A 204 -14.11 7.29 -24.43
C VAL A 204 -15.28 7.75 -25.31
N CYS A 205 -15.61 9.05 -25.25
CA CYS A 205 -16.63 9.69 -26.09
C CYS A 205 -16.03 10.30 -27.37
N ASP A 206 -14.74 10.09 -27.62
CA ASP A 206 -13.99 10.73 -28.71
C ASP A 206 -14.08 12.27 -28.66
N ARG A 207 -13.89 12.83 -27.46
CA ARG A 207 -13.82 14.28 -27.24
C ARG A 207 -12.49 14.61 -26.61
N HIS A 208 -11.69 15.42 -27.32
CA HIS A 208 -10.31 15.76 -26.94
C HIS A 208 -10.10 17.25 -26.65
N THR A 209 -11.11 18.10 -26.90
CA THR A 209 -11.06 19.55 -26.69
C THR A 209 -12.31 20.06 -25.98
N HIS A 210 -12.28 21.36 -25.67
CA HIS A 210 -13.36 22.08 -25.01
C HIS A 210 -13.74 21.49 -23.65
N PHE A 211 -12.76 21.05 -22.86
CA PHE A 211 -13.00 20.41 -21.57
C PHE A 211 -13.63 21.37 -20.55
N GLU A 212 -13.48 22.68 -20.73
CA GLU A 212 -14.16 23.72 -19.95
C GLU A 212 -15.69 23.64 -20.02
N LYS A 213 -16.25 23.02 -21.08
CA LYS A 213 -17.70 22.81 -21.23
C LYS A 213 -18.18 21.48 -20.61
N ILE A 214 -17.31 20.72 -19.94
CA ILE A 214 -17.66 19.44 -19.29
C ILE A 214 -17.89 19.69 -17.80
N PRO A 215 -19.12 19.53 -17.25
CA PRO A 215 -19.45 20.02 -15.91
C PRO A 215 -18.64 19.44 -14.73
N PHE A 216 -18.01 18.29 -14.91
CA PHE A 216 -17.24 17.61 -13.86
C PHE A 216 -15.72 17.77 -14.00
N LEU A 217 -15.25 18.48 -15.03
CA LEU A 217 -13.85 18.84 -15.23
C LEU A 217 -13.62 20.29 -14.84
N LYS A 218 -12.46 20.60 -14.28
CA LYS A 218 -12.07 21.96 -13.87
C LYS A 218 -10.63 22.25 -14.27
N GLY A 219 -10.35 23.49 -14.68
CA GLY A 219 -8.98 23.98 -14.90
C GLY A 219 -8.24 23.35 -16.09
N ILE A 220 -8.92 22.61 -16.97
CA ILE A 220 -8.33 21.99 -18.16
C ILE A 220 -9.20 22.28 -19.40
N SER A 221 -8.58 22.47 -20.56
CA SER A 221 -9.25 22.87 -21.82
C SER A 221 -9.21 21.79 -22.91
N GLY A 222 -8.26 20.86 -22.86
CA GLY A 222 -8.13 19.78 -23.85
C GLY A 222 -7.05 18.78 -23.48
N CYS A 223 -6.83 17.80 -24.36
CA CYS A 223 -5.81 16.76 -24.19
C CYS A 223 -4.37 17.31 -24.19
N LEU A 224 -3.47 16.58 -23.56
CA LEU A 224 -2.02 16.88 -23.50
C LEU A 224 -1.19 16.12 -24.54
N HIS A 225 -1.84 15.54 -25.54
CA HIS A 225 -1.21 14.77 -26.60
C HIS A 225 -1.62 15.36 -27.95
N HIS A 226 -0.76 15.13 -28.95
CA HIS A 226 -1.14 15.37 -30.34
C HIS A 226 -2.18 14.33 -30.80
N ASP A 227 -2.73 14.50 -32.00
CA ASP A 227 -3.64 13.53 -32.58
C ASP A 227 -2.97 12.16 -32.64
N LEU A 228 -3.62 11.18 -32.02
CA LEU A 228 -3.23 9.78 -32.13
C LEU A 228 -3.82 9.23 -33.43
N SER A 229 -3.12 8.32 -34.11
CA SER A 229 -3.58 7.68 -35.36
C SER A 229 -5.03 7.21 -35.22
N GLU A 230 -5.87 7.35 -36.26
CA GLU A 230 -7.31 7.06 -36.22
C GLU A 230 -7.61 5.77 -35.43
N GLU A 231 -8.01 5.93 -34.18
CA GLU A 231 -8.50 4.83 -33.38
C GLU A 231 -9.83 4.37 -33.97
N SER A 232 -10.11 3.07 -33.94
CA SER A 232 -11.37 2.56 -34.44
C SER A 232 -12.54 3.23 -33.73
N LYS A 233 -13.31 4.03 -34.46
CA LYS A 233 -14.55 4.67 -34.00
C LYS A 233 -15.59 3.64 -33.51
N SER A 234 -15.38 2.35 -33.78
CA SER A 234 -16.24 1.22 -33.40
C SER A 234 -16.41 1.05 -31.89
N HIS A 235 -15.51 1.56 -31.06
CA HIS A 235 -15.55 1.38 -29.60
C HIS A 235 -15.91 2.63 -28.82
N LYS A 236 -16.44 3.67 -29.49
CA LYS A 236 -16.91 4.88 -28.83
C LYS A 236 -18.06 4.55 -27.88
N ILE A 237 -17.98 5.08 -26.66
CA ILE A 237 -19.05 4.97 -25.67
C ILE A 237 -19.97 6.18 -25.81
N ASP A 238 -21.27 5.94 -26.04
CA ASP A 238 -22.26 7.01 -26.07
C ASP A 238 -22.42 7.62 -24.66
N ARG A 239 -22.32 8.95 -24.56
CA ARG A 239 -22.49 9.72 -23.32
C ARG A 239 -23.86 9.51 -22.65
N LYS A 240 -24.90 9.15 -23.41
CA LYS A 240 -26.25 8.87 -22.90
C LYS A 240 -26.44 7.39 -22.48
N SER A 241 -25.47 6.52 -22.77
CA SER A 241 -25.57 5.09 -22.47
C SER A 241 -25.43 4.78 -20.97
N ASN A 242 -25.98 3.63 -20.57
CA ASN A 242 -25.75 3.09 -19.23
C ASN A 242 -24.26 2.74 -19.01
N GLU A 243 -23.56 2.31 -20.05
CA GLU A 243 -22.10 2.06 -20.03
C GLU A 243 -21.33 3.30 -19.55
N PHE A 244 -21.62 4.47 -20.12
CA PHE A 244 -21.02 5.74 -19.70
C PHE A 244 -21.36 6.10 -18.26
N ALA A 245 -22.61 5.92 -17.85
CA ALA A 245 -23.04 6.21 -16.48
C ALA A 245 -22.29 5.36 -15.44
N LEU A 246 -22.12 4.06 -15.71
CA LEU A 246 -21.38 3.13 -14.86
C LEU A 246 -19.88 3.47 -14.80
N LEU A 247 -19.27 3.78 -15.95
CA LEU A 247 -17.87 4.20 -16.01
C LEU A 247 -17.65 5.53 -15.27
N LYS A 248 -18.55 6.50 -15.47
CA LYS A 248 -18.52 7.79 -14.77
C LYS A 248 -18.63 7.59 -13.25
N HIS A 249 -19.53 6.73 -12.80
CA HIS A 249 -19.65 6.40 -11.38
C HIS A 249 -18.35 5.78 -10.83
N ALA A 250 -17.68 4.90 -11.59
CA ALA A 250 -16.41 4.31 -11.18
C ALA A 250 -15.28 5.33 -11.06
N LEU A 251 -15.10 6.19 -12.07
CA LEU A 251 -14.01 7.18 -12.14
C LEU A 251 -14.22 8.40 -11.24
N LEU A 252 -15.46 8.77 -10.94
CA LEU A 252 -15.78 9.91 -10.06
C LEU A 252 -16.06 9.50 -8.62
N LYS A 253 -15.93 8.21 -8.28
CA LYS A 253 -16.20 7.71 -6.93
C LYS A 253 -15.35 8.46 -5.90
N PRO A 254 -15.92 9.03 -4.82
CA PRO A 254 -15.17 9.81 -3.83
C PRO A 254 -14.00 9.05 -3.20
N SER A 255 -14.12 7.73 -3.04
CA SER A 255 -13.03 6.90 -2.53
C SER A 255 -11.85 6.83 -3.50
N PHE A 256 -12.10 6.80 -4.81
CA PHE A 256 -11.05 6.79 -5.83
C PHE A 256 -10.38 8.16 -5.92
N THR A 257 -11.17 9.22 -6.05
CA THR A 257 -10.65 10.59 -6.23
C THR A 257 -9.84 11.06 -5.03
N LYS A 258 -10.32 10.82 -3.79
CA LYS A 258 -9.57 11.15 -2.56
C LYS A 258 -8.27 10.36 -2.43
N SER A 259 -8.26 9.09 -2.85
CA SER A 259 -7.03 8.29 -2.84
C SER A 259 -6.06 8.73 -3.94
N PHE A 260 -6.53 9.07 -5.15
CA PHE A 260 -5.67 9.59 -6.21
C PHE A 260 -4.91 10.87 -5.81
N LEU A 261 -5.57 11.75 -5.04
CA LEU A 261 -4.97 12.97 -4.50
C LEU A 261 -3.93 12.71 -3.40
N ARG A 262 -4.04 11.58 -2.70
CA ARG A 262 -3.10 11.19 -1.64
C ARG A 262 -1.94 10.34 -2.13
N ALA A 263 -2.06 9.72 -3.31
CA ALA A 263 -1.00 8.94 -3.91
C ALA A 263 0.14 9.85 -4.40
N ALA A 264 1.38 9.52 -4.05
CA ALA A 264 2.58 10.24 -4.49
C ALA A 264 3.44 9.33 -5.41
N PRO A 265 3.88 9.79 -6.59
CA PRO A 265 4.61 8.94 -7.55
C PRO A 265 5.91 8.31 -7.04
N LYS A 266 6.57 8.96 -6.09
CA LYS A 266 7.84 8.50 -5.53
C LYS A 266 7.68 7.64 -4.27
N MET A 267 6.44 7.31 -3.88
CA MET A 267 6.17 6.58 -2.64
C MET A 267 5.22 5.40 -2.91
N ASN A 268 5.67 4.19 -2.58
CA ASN A 268 4.88 2.98 -2.71
C ASN A 268 5.30 1.94 -1.67
N THR A 269 4.53 0.86 -1.56
CA THR A 269 4.77 -0.24 -0.62
C THR A 269 5.50 -1.42 -1.26
N SER A 270 6.00 -1.30 -2.50
CA SER A 270 6.72 -2.39 -3.18
C SER A 270 7.96 -2.90 -2.44
N PRO A 271 8.75 -2.08 -1.71
CA PRO A 271 9.85 -2.60 -0.89
C PRO A 271 9.34 -3.53 0.23
N CYS A 272 8.15 -3.27 0.75
CA CYS A 272 7.52 -4.12 1.76
C CYS A 272 7.08 -5.46 1.17
N GLU A 273 6.56 -5.48 -0.07
CA GLU A 273 6.24 -6.72 -0.79
C GLU A 273 7.50 -7.59 -1.01
N ASN A 274 8.62 -6.97 -1.39
CA ASN A 274 9.91 -7.65 -1.54
C ASN A 274 10.39 -8.24 -0.22
N PHE A 275 10.34 -7.48 0.87
CA PHE A 275 10.65 -7.98 2.20
C PHE A 275 9.73 -9.14 2.60
N ASN A 276 8.43 -9.02 2.36
CA ASN A 276 7.45 -10.05 2.65
C ASN A 276 7.72 -11.33 1.85
N SER A 277 8.19 -11.21 0.61
CA SER A 277 8.63 -12.35 -0.21
C SER A 277 9.85 -13.05 0.39
N VAL A 278 10.88 -12.30 0.78
CA VAL A 278 12.08 -12.85 1.45
C VAL A 278 11.70 -13.51 2.77
N LEU A 279 10.85 -12.89 3.59
CA LEU A 279 10.36 -13.50 4.82
C LEU A 279 9.61 -14.82 4.57
N ASN A 280 8.91 -14.97 3.45
CA ASN A 280 8.21 -16.22 3.14
C ASN A 280 9.19 -17.38 2.84
N LEU A 281 10.41 -17.09 2.37
CA LEU A 281 11.46 -18.09 2.18
C LEU A 281 11.96 -18.66 3.52
N TYR A 282 12.23 -17.78 4.49
CA TYR A 282 12.84 -18.17 5.76
C TYR A 282 11.82 -18.54 6.85
N ALA A 283 10.66 -17.92 6.83
CA ALA A 283 9.62 -18.07 7.85
C ALA A 283 8.25 -18.12 7.18
N SER A 284 8.02 -19.19 6.39
CA SER A 284 6.76 -19.38 5.68
C SER A 284 5.56 -19.28 6.64
N LYS A 285 4.43 -18.78 6.12
CA LYS A 285 3.17 -18.62 6.87
C LYS A 285 2.77 -19.91 7.62
N THR A 286 3.08 -21.06 7.04
CA THR A 286 2.82 -22.40 7.59
C THR A 286 3.74 -22.77 8.75
N ILE A 287 5.03 -22.40 8.74
CA ILE A 287 6.00 -22.77 9.79
C ILE A 287 5.77 -21.93 11.06
N ALA A 288 5.44 -20.65 10.92
CA ALA A 288 5.09 -19.78 12.05
C ALA A 288 3.92 -20.33 12.90
N ARG A 289 3.01 -21.11 12.27
CA ARG A 289 1.90 -21.81 12.94
C ARG A 289 2.35 -22.86 13.96
N LEU A 290 3.44 -23.58 13.67
CA LEU A 290 3.94 -24.70 14.48
C LEU A 290 4.80 -24.22 15.66
N VAL A 291 5.53 -23.13 15.47
CA VAL A 291 6.38 -22.53 16.50
C VAL A 291 5.52 -21.84 17.58
N ASN A 292 4.46 -21.12 17.17
CA ASN A 292 3.74 -20.18 18.03
C ASN A 292 2.53 -20.72 18.81
N LYS A 293 2.13 -21.99 18.66
CA LYS A 293 1.16 -22.60 19.60
C LYS A 293 1.68 -22.70 21.05
N HIS A 294 2.98 -22.44 21.25
CA HIS A 294 3.68 -22.69 22.52
C HIS A 294 4.73 -21.62 22.85
N ILE A 295 4.73 -20.46 22.16
CA ILE A 295 5.55 -19.30 22.54
C ILE A 295 4.58 -18.21 22.98
N GLN A 296 4.43 -18.08 24.30
CA GLN A 296 3.82 -16.91 24.92
C GLN A 296 4.63 -15.65 24.54
N PRO A 297 4.00 -14.48 24.39
CA PRO A 297 4.74 -13.22 24.23
C PRO A 297 5.67 -13.07 25.43
N ILE A 298 6.96 -12.88 25.16
CA ILE A 298 7.90 -12.45 26.19
C ILE A 298 7.56 -10.98 26.46
N TYR A 299 6.86 -10.74 27.56
CA TYR A 299 6.84 -9.45 28.25
C TYR A 299 8.00 -9.41 29.24
#